data_AF-A0A350PJZ7-F1
#
_entry.id   AF-A0A350PJZ7-F1
#
_cell.length_a   1.000
_cell.length_b   1.000
_cell.length_c   1.000
_cell.angle_alpha   90.00
_cell.angle_beta   90.00
_cell.angle_gamma   90.00
#
_symmetry.space_group_name_H-M   'P 1'
#
loop_
_entity.id
_entity.type
_entity.pdbx_description
1 polymer ?
#
loop_
_entity_poly.entity_id
_entity_poly.type
_entity_poly.pdbx_seq_one_letter_code
_entity_poly.pdbx_strand_id
1 'polypeptide(L)'
;MNGIKILTEGLNNWKLRLILSALLCIMGLASLISMFLGLFLDLSIYDKSIVAIAIWMVGIPTYLIFSGLAKITPQSIAIFINENTDKIQHDLQLLLKDEDELDEQTKTKHRELISFLQITPLYTLLPDKPVKQAYLLMLFSMSCSFLIWFIS
;
A
#
# COMPACT_ATOMS: atom_id res chain seq x y z
N MET A 1 -0.82 24.62 -14.10
CA MET A 1 -0.54 24.19 -12.70
C MET A 1 -0.91 22.72 -12.54
N ASN A 2 -0.19 22.01 -11.68
CA ASN A 2 0.44 20.71 -11.95
C ASN A 2 -0.46 19.48 -11.63
N GLY A 3 -1.54 19.24 -12.39
CA GLY A 3 -2.48 18.12 -12.15
C GLY A 3 -1.80 16.74 -12.10
N ILE A 4 -0.84 16.51 -12.99
CA ILE A 4 0.01 15.32 -13.02
C ILE A 4 0.79 15.15 -11.70
N LYS A 5 1.25 16.24 -11.08
CA LYS A 5 1.98 16.19 -9.82
C LYS A 5 1.09 15.74 -8.67
N ILE A 6 -0.15 16.21 -8.59
CA ILE A 6 -1.12 15.79 -7.56
C ILE A 6 -1.42 14.29 -7.69
N LEU A 7 -1.61 13.82 -8.92
CA LEU A 7 -1.87 12.40 -9.19
C LEU A 7 -0.65 11.53 -8.85
N THR A 8 0.56 12.01 -9.16
CA THR A 8 1.82 11.32 -8.87
C THR A 8 2.11 11.27 -7.37
N GLU A 9 1.91 12.37 -6.64
CA GLU A 9 2.05 12.42 -5.19
C GLU A 9 1.01 11.53 -4.49
N GLY A 10 -0.25 11.58 -4.94
CA GLY A 10 -1.32 10.71 -4.45
C GLY A 10 -1.01 9.23 -4.67
N LEU A 11 -0.50 8.88 -5.85
CA LEU A 11 -0.07 7.52 -6.18
C LEU A 11 1.09 7.06 -5.29
N ASN A 12 2.13 7.88 -5.14
CA ASN A 12 3.28 7.53 -4.30
C ASN A 12 2.85 7.33 -2.84
N ASN A 13 1.99 8.19 -2.31
CA ASN A 13 1.43 8.04 -0.98
C ASN A 13 0.62 6.75 -0.81
N TRP A 14 -0.18 6.38 -1.81
CA TRP A 14 -0.90 5.11 -1.79
C TRP A 14 0.04 3.90 -1.86
N LYS A 15 1.05 3.90 -2.73
CA LYS A 15 2.09 2.83 -2.76
C LYS A 15 2.81 2.70 -1.43
N LEU A 16 3.19 3.81 -0.81
CA LEU A 16 3.85 3.79 0.51
C LEU A 16 2.96 3.16 1.58
N ARG A 17 1.66 3.43 1.58
CA ARG A 17 0.71 2.78 2.51
C ARG A 17 0.62 1.27 2.28
N LEU A 18 0.59 0.82 1.02
CA LEU A 18 0.60 -0.60 0.69
C LEU A 18 1.89 -1.29 1.13
N ILE A 19 3.03 -0.65 0.93
CA ILE A 19 4.34 -1.16 1.35
C ILE A 19 4.39 -1.24 2.87
N LEU A 20 3.95 -0.19 3.58
CA LEU A 20 3.90 -0.17 5.04
C LEU A 20 3.00 -1.27 5.60
N SER A 21 1.82 -1.46 5.02
CA SER A 21 0.89 -2.53 5.39
C SER A 21 1.56 -3.92 5.26
N ALA A 22 2.25 -4.16 4.13
CA ALA A 22 2.97 -5.41 3.92
C ALA A 22 4.15 -5.60 4.88
N LEU A 23 4.91 -4.54 5.16
CA LEU A 23 6.02 -4.56 6.12
C LEU A 23 5.55 -5.02 7.50
N LEU A 24 4.45 -4.45 8.00
CA LEU A 24 3.89 -4.79 9.30
C LEU A 24 3.38 -6.23 9.34
N CYS A 25 2.65 -6.68 8.31
CA CYS A 25 2.16 -8.06 8.23
C CYS A 25 3.30 -9.08 8.20
N ILE A 26 4.30 -8.88 7.32
CA ILE A 26 5.40 -9.83 7.14
C ILE A 26 6.23 -9.89 8.42
N MET A 27 6.46 -8.77 9.11
CA MET A 27 7.19 -8.76 10.38
C MET A 27 6.48 -9.58 11.47
N GLY A 28 5.18 -9.37 11.66
CA GLY A 28 4.40 -10.13 12.63
C GLY A 28 4.36 -11.63 12.30
N LEU A 29 4.07 -11.96 11.03
CA LEU A 29 3.98 -13.35 10.59
C LEU A 29 5.34 -14.07 10.62
N ALA A 30 6.44 -13.39 10.27
CA ALA A 30 7.78 -13.97 10.34
C ALA A 30 8.16 -14.39 11.77
N SER A 31 7.83 -13.54 12.76
CA SER A 31 8.01 -13.88 14.17
C SER A 31 7.18 -15.11 14.56
N LEU A 32 5.90 -15.13 14.18
CA LEU A 32 4.99 -16.23 14.54
C LEU A 32 5.40 -17.55 13.91
N ILE A 33 5.69 -17.54 12.60
CA ILE A 33 6.13 -18.73 11.85
C ILE A 33 7.42 -19.27 12.46
N SER A 34 8.36 -18.40 12.79
CA SER A 34 9.63 -18.85 13.37
C SER A 34 9.45 -19.49 14.75
N MET A 35 8.64 -18.87 15.62
CA MET A 35 8.32 -19.44 16.93
C MET A 35 7.61 -20.79 16.80
N PHE A 36 6.66 -20.89 15.86
CA PHE A 36 5.96 -22.13 15.57
C PHE A 36 6.89 -23.22 15.04
N LEU A 37 7.74 -22.92 14.05
CA LEU A 37 8.76 -23.85 13.54
C LEU A 37 9.69 -24.34 14.65
N GLY A 38 10.06 -23.43 15.55
CA GLY A 38 10.94 -23.72 16.68
C GLY A 38 10.37 -24.68 17.71
N LEU A 39 9.04 -24.92 17.72
CA LEU A 39 8.42 -25.96 18.55
C LEU A 39 8.61 -27.37 17.94
N PHE A 40 8.69 -27.49 16.61
CA PHE A 40 8.82 -28.79 15.94
C PHE A 40 10.27 -29.22 15.73
N LEU A 41 11.18 -28.25 15.65
CA LEU A 41 12.59 -28.46 15.31
C LEU A 41 13.52 -28.32 16.53
N ASP A 42 12.98 -28.20 17.74
CA ASP A 42 13.73 -27.98 18.99
C ASP A 42 14.81 -26.89 18.87
N LEU A 43 14.46 -25.78 18.21
CA LEU A 43 15.38 -24.68 17.94
C LEU A 43 15.60 -23.84 19.20
N SER A 44 16.82 -23.35 19.40
CA SER A 44 17.09 -22.38 20.45
C SER A 44 16.39 -21.04 20.15
N ILE A 45 16.22 -20.20 21.18
CA ILE A 45 15.64 -18.85 21.03
C ILE A 45 16.44 -18.00 20.01
N TYR A 46 17.77 -18.20 19.97
CA TYR A 46 18.65 -17.52 19.03
C TYR A 46 18.37 -17.94 17.59
N ASP A 47 18.20 -19.25 17.35
CA ASP A 47 17.91 -19.78 16.01
C ASP A 47 16.52 -19.34 15.53
N LYS A 48 15.51 -19.34 16.42
CA LYS A 48 14.18 -18.79 16.14
C LYS A 48 14.28 -17.31 15.73
N SER A 49 15.15 -16.53 16.37
CA SER A 49 15.32 -15.11 16.00
C SER A 49 15.95 -14.95 14.60
N ILE A 50 16.95 -15.78 14.27
CA ILE A 50 17.58 -15.77 12.94
C ILE A 50 16.58 -16.12 11.85
N VAL A 51 15.77 -17.18 12.05
CA VAL A 51 14.77 -17.61 11.07
C VAL A 51 13.71 -16.52 10.84
N ALA A 52 13.27 -15.83 11.90
CA ALA A 52 12.33 -14.72 11.77
C ALA A 52 12.93 -13.56 10.94
N ILE A 53 14.18 -13.19 11.19
CA ILE A 53 14.87 -12.14 10.43
C ILE A 53 15.03 -12.56 8.96
N ALA A 54 15.39 -13.82 8.69
CA ALA A 54 15.54 -14.34 7.34
C ALA A 54 14.22 -14.27 6.55
N ILE A 55 13.10 -14.71 7.15
CA ILE A 55 11.77 -14.63 6.53
C ILE A 55 11.40 -13.17 6.25
N TRP A 56 11.67 -12.26 7.18
CA TRP A 56 11.38 -10.84 7.01
C TRP A 56 12.22 -10.20 5.89
N MET A 57 13.53 -10.45 5.88
CA MET A 57 14.45 -9.90 4.88
C MET A 57 14.15 -10.38 3.46
N VAL A 58 13.69 -11.62 3.29
CA VAL A 58 13.32 -12.16 1.98
C VAL A 58 11.88 -11.80 1.60
N GLY A 59 10.96 -11.82 2.57
CA GLY A 59 9.54 -11.62 2.33
C GLY A 59 9.19 -10.25 1.75
N ILE A 60 9.90 -9.19 2.16
CA ILE A 60 9.64 -7.83 1.68
C ILE A 60 10.01 -7.66 0.20
N PRO A 61 11.26 -7.96 -0.24
CA PRO A 61 11.60 -7.96 -1.66
C PRO A 61 10.66 -8.83 -2.50
N THR A 62 10.34 -10.04 -2.02
CA THR A 62 9.41 -10.94 -2.68
C THR A 62 8.04 -10.28 -2.87
N TYR A 63 7.47 -9.68 -1.82
CA TYR A 63 6.20 -8.95 -1.92
C TYR A 63 6.26 -7.81 -2.95
N LEU A 64 7.33 -7.01 -2.96
CA LEU A 64 7.48 -5.90 -3.91
C LEU A 64 7.52 -6.38 -5.36
N ILE A 65 8.19 -7.51 -5.62
CA ILE A 65 8.28 -8.12 -6.95
C ILE A 65 6.90 -8.66 -7.38
N PHE A 66 6.25 -9.46 -6.52
CA PHE A 66 4.97 -10.10 -6.84
C PHE A 66 3.80 -9.12 -6.93
N SER A 67 3.79 -8.08 -6.10
CA SER A 67 2.69 -7.10 -6.08
C SER A 67 2.63 -6.22 -7.33
N GLY A 68 3.69 -6.21 -8.17
CA GLY A 68 3.69 -5.46 -9.42
C GLY A 68 3.51 -3.94 -9.24
N LEU A 69 3.76 -3.40 -8.03
CA LEU A 69 3.57 -1.98 -7.68
C LEU A 69 4.33 -1.03 -8.62
N ALA A 70 5.45 -1.49 -9.18
CA ALA A 70 6.23 -0.75 -10.16
C ALA A 70 5.49 -0.51 -11.49
N LYS A 71 4.57 -1.40 -11.89
CA LYS A 71 3.80 -1.32 -13.14
C LYS A 71 2.61 -0.35 -13.05
N ILE A 72 2.23 0.07 -11.84
CA ILE A 72 1.10 0.99 -11.63
C ILE A 72 1.54 2.43 -11.92
N THR A 73 0.96 3.02 -12.95
CA THR A 73 1.22 4.39 -13.42
C THR A 73 0.07 5.34 -13.07
N PRO A 74 0.28 6.67 -13.09
CA PRO A 74 -0.80 7.63 -12.92
C PRO A 74 -1.94 7.44 -13.93
N GLN A 75 -1.61 7.03 -15.16
CA GLN A 75 -2.59 6.68 -16.21
C GLN A 75 -3.49 5.51 -15.80
N SER A 76 -2.90 4.42 -15.32
CA SER A 76 -3.67 3.24 -14.89
C SER A 76 -4.65 3.56 -13.75
N ILE A 77 -4.28 4.50 -12.86
CA ILE A 77 -5.13 4.94 -11.76
C ILE A 77 -6.26 5.85 -12.23
N ALA A 78 -5.97 6.75 -13.17
CA ALA A 78 -6.99 7.59 -13.74
C ALA A 78 -8.08 6.77 -14.43
N ILE A 79 -7.69 5.73 -15.16
CA ILE A 79 -8.63 4.76 -15.75
C ILE A 79 -9.39 4.02 -14.64
N PHE A 80 -8.70 3.46 -13.65
CA PHE A 80 -9.34 2.73 -12.55
C PHE A 80 -10.38 3.56 -11.81
N ILE A 81 -10.05 4.80 -11.42
CA ILE A 81 -10.97 5.67 -10.68
C ILE A 81 -12.16 6.06 -11.55
N ASN A 82 -11.93 6.38 -12.82
CA ASN A 82 -13.02 6.66 -13.76
C ASN A 82 -13.99 5.47 -13.87
N GLU A 83 -13.49 4.24 -13.96
CA GLU A 83 -14.30 3.03 -14.09
C GLU A 83 -15.01 2.61 -12.80
N ASN A 84 -14.48 2.98 -11.63
CA ASN A 84 -14.96 2.49 -10.33
C ASN A 84 -15.63 3.57 -9.47
N THR A 85 -15.78 4.79 -9.95
CA THR A 85 -16.35 5.89 -9.16
C THR A 85 -17.15 6.87 -10.02
N ASP A 86 -18.47 6.86 -9.83
CA ASP A 86 -19.39 7.84 -10.47
C ASP A 86 -19.24 9.27 -9.91
N LYS A 87 -18.52 9.44 -8.79
CA LYS A 87 -18.31 10.75 -8.16
C LYS A 87 -17.45 11.70 -9.00
N ILE A 88 -16.66 11.14 -9.90
CA ILE A 88 -15.87 11.89 -10.86
C ILE A 88 -16.51 11.55 -12.20
N GLN A 89 -16.94 12.55 -12.98
CA GLN A 89 -17.65 12.38 -14.25
C GLN A 89 -16.75 11.79 -15.36
N HIS A 90 -15.99 10.74 -15.06
CA HIS A 90 -15.06 10.03 -15.95
C HIS A 90 -13.96 10.91 -16.57
N ASP A 91 -13.73 12.08 -15.98
CA ASP A 91 -12.87 13.13 -16.52
C ASP A 91 -11.47 13.16 -15.85
N LEU A 92 -11.09 12.17 -15.02
CA LEU A 92 -9.79 12.17 -14.34
C LEU A 92 -8.60 12.12 -15.32
N GLN A 93 -8.82 11.60 -16.53
CA GLN A 93 -7.83 11.61 -17.61
C GLN A 93 -7.48 13.04 -18.08
N LEU A 94 -8.33 14.03 -17.84
CA LEU A 94 -8.03 15.44 -18.14
C LEU A 94 -6.86 15.97 -17.30
N LEU A 95 -6.65 15.43 -16.09
CA LEU A 95 -5.52 15.78 -15.21
C LEU A 95 -4.17 15.26 -15.73
N LEU A 96 -4.18 14.41 -16.75
CA LEU A 96 -2.98 13.87 -17.40
C LEU A 96 -2.54 14.72 -18.61
N LYS A 97 -3.38 15.64 -19.08
CA LYS A 97 -3.08 16.54 -20.21
C LYS A 97 -2.49 17.85 -19.71
N ASP A 98 -1.62 18.46 -20.50
CA ASP A 98 -1.10 19.78 -20.19
C ASP A 98 -2.19 20.85 -20.32
N GLU A 99 -2.20 21.81 -19.39
CA GLU A 99 -3.22 22.87 -19.31
C GLU A 99 -3.27 23.74 -20.58
N ASP A 100 -2.18 23.76 -21.34
CA ASP A 100 -2.04 24.50 -22.61
C ASP A 100 -2.69 23.78 -23.81
N GLU A 101 -2.97 22.48 -23.70
CA GLU A 101 -3.66 21.68 -24.73
C GLU A 101 -5.18 21.63 -24.52
N LEU A 102 -5.68 22.25 -23.45
CA LEU A 102 -7.07 22.16 -23.01
C LEU A 102 -7.87 23.38 -23.46
N ASP A 103 -9.05 23.14 -24.05
CA ASP A 103 -10.01 24.21 -24.39
C ASP A 103 -10.56 24.88 -23.11
N GLU A 104 -11.05 26.12 -23.20
CA GLU A 104 -11.45 26.95 -22.03
C GLU A 104 -12.53 26.28 -21.16
N GLN A 105 -13.46 25.54 -21.76
CA GLN A 105 -14.43 24.73 -21.01
C GLN A 105 -13.76 23.59 -20.24
N THR A 106 -12.72 23.00 -20.83
CA THR A 106 -11.99 21.86 -20.26
C THR A 106 -11.02 22.29 -19.16
N LYS A 107 -10.45 23.50 -19.26
CA LYS A 107 -9.68 24.14 -18.18
C LYS A 107 -10.51 24.37 -16.93
N THR A 108 -11.79 24.74 -17.10
CA THR A 108 -12.71 24.94 -15.98
C THR A 108 -12.95 23.63 -15.23
N LYS A 109 -13.26 22.55 -15.96
CA LYS A 109 -13.34 21.19 -15.39
C LYS A 109 -12.04 20.73 -14.74
N HIS A 110 -10.89 21.02 -15.37
CA HIS A 110 -9.58 20.68 -14.83
C HIS A 110 -9.32 21.33 -13.46
N ARG A 111 -9.72 22.59 -13.27
CA ARG A 111 -9.63 23.27 -11.96
C ARG A 111 -10.58 22.69 -10.92
N GLU A 112 -11.80 22.32 -11.30
CA GLU A 112 -12.77 21.66 -10.41
C GLU A 112 -12.28 20.27 -9.96
N LEU A 113 -11.65 19.51 -10.86
CA LEU A 113 -11.01 18.23 -10.55
C LEU A 113 -9.85 18.39 -9.57
N ILE A 114 -9.02 19.43 -9.75
CA ILE A 114 -7.93 19.74 -8.82
C ILE A 114 -8.47 20.10 -7.44
N SER A 115 -9.47 20.98 -7.36
CA SER A 115 -10.05 21.37 -6.07
C SER A 115 -10.73 20.19 -5.37
N PHE A 116 -11.40 19.32 -6.12
CA PHE A 116 -11.95 18.08 -5.61
C PHE A 116 -10.88 17.16 -5.02
N LEU A 117 -9.74 16.96 -5.70
CA LEU A 117 -8.64 16.12 -5.21
C LEU A 117 -7.85 16.74 -4.04
N GLN A 118 -7.89 18.05 -3.88
CA GLN A 118 -7.36 18.73 -2.69
C GLN A 118 -8.23 18.46 -1.45
N ILE A 119 -9.56 18.40 -1.62
CA ILE A 119 -10.52 18.13 -0.54
C ILE A 119 -10.61 16.62 -0.27
N THR A 120 -10.62 15.81 -1.33
CA THR A 120 -10.78 14.36 -1.30
C THR A 120 -9.49 13.71 -1.78
N PRO A 121 -8.59 13.31 -0.86
CA PRO A 121 -7.27 12.85 -1.26
C PRO A 121 -7.35 11.51 -2.01
N LEU A 122 -6.52 11.36 -3.05
CA LEU A 122 -6.55 10.23 -4.00
C LEU A 122 -6.56 8.85 -3.34
N TYR A 123 -5.89 8.68 -2.20
CA TYR A 123 -5.85 7.40 -1.48
C TYR A 123 -7.22 6.92 -0.99
N THR A 124 -8.22 7.81 -0.85
CA THR A 124 -9.59 7.45 -0.43
C THR A 124 -10.44 6.85 -1.55
N LEU A 125 -10.02 7.08 -2.79
CA LEU A 125 -10.68 6.58 -4.00
C LEU A 125 -10.05 5.28 -4.51
N LEU A 126 -8.88 4.94 -3.98
CA LEU A 126 -8.17 3.73 -4.30
C LEU A 126 -8.50 2.63 -3.30
N PRO A 127 -8.45 1.35 -3.70
CA PRO A 127 -8.63 0.24 -2.77
C PRO A 127 -7.57 0.35 -1.67
N ASP A 128 -8.05 0.59 -0.45
CA ASP A 128 -7.21 0.67 0.73
C ASP A 128 -6.84 -0.76 1.15
N LYS A 129 -5.55 -1.03 1.38
CA LYS A 129 -5.19 -2.12 2.29
C LYS A 129 -5.13 -1.48 3.66
N PRO A 130 -6.12 -1.74 4.55
CA PRO A 130 -6.22 -1.05 5.82
C PRO A 130 -4.96 -1.30 6.64
N VAL A 131 -4.06 -0.31 6.66
CA VAL A 131 -2.82 -0.32 7.45
C VAL A 131 -3.14 -0.65 8.91
N LYS A 132 -4.33 -0.22 9.38
CA LYS A 132 -4.88 -0.57 10.69
C LYS A 132 -5.08 -2.07 10.88
N GLN A 133 -5.61 -2.80 9.89
CA GLN A 133 -5.74 -4.27 9.97
C GLN A 133 -4.37 -4.94 9.94
N ALA A 134 -3.44 -4.47 9.10
CA ALA A 134 -2.07 -4.98 9.08
C ALA A 134 -1.34 -4.79 10.41
N TYR A 135 -1.53 -3.62 11.04
CA TYR A 135 -1.01 -3.33 12.37
C TYR A 135 -1.64 -4.23 13.44
N LEU A 136 -2.96 -4.44 13.40
CA LEU A 136 -3.64 -5.37 14.32
C LEU A 136 -3.15 -6.81 14.12
N LEU A 137 -2.96 -7.25 12.88
CA LEU A 137 -2.42 -8.56 12.57
C LEU A 137 -0.99 -8.70 13.10
N MET A 138 -0.16 -7.67 12.94
CA MET A 138 1.19 -7.64 13.48
C MET A 138 1.18 -7.79 15.00
N LEU A 139 0.37 -6.99 15.70
CA LEU A 139 0.25 -7.06 17.15
C LEU A 139 -0.22 -8.44 17.60
N PHE A 140 -1.28 -8.98 16.99
CA PHE A 140 -1.79 -10.30 17.29
C PHE A 140 -0.71 -11.38 17.10
N SER A 141 -0.01 -11.33 15.97
CA SER A 141 1.05 -12.30 15.65
C SER A 141 2.19 -12.22 16.67
N MET A 142 2.63 -11.01 17.04
CA MET A 142 3.65 -10.82 18.06
C MET A 142 3.19 -11.31 19.43
N SER A 143 1.94 -11.02 19.83
CA SER A 143 1.40 -11.52 21.10
C SER A 143 1.36 -13.06 21.14
N CYS A 144 0.95 -13.71 20.06
CA CYS A 144 1.01 -15.17 19.95
C CYS A 144 2.44 -15.69 20.01
N SER A 145 3.39 -15.05 19.32
CA SER A 145 4.82 -15.39 19.39
C SER A 145 5.36 -15.33 20.83
N PHE A 146 5.02 -14.27 21.58
CA PHE A 146 5.41 -14.12 22.98
C PHE A 146 4.82 -15.22 23.87
N LEU A 147 3.56 -15.61 23.61
CA LEU A 147 2.90 -16.66 24.36
C LEU A 147 3.53 -18.03 24.09
N ILE A 148 3.89 -18.32 22.83
CA ILE A 148 4.68 -19.51 22.47
C ILE A 148 6.04 -19.49 23.15
N TRP A 149 6.71 -18.35 23.16
CA TRP A 149 8.01 -18.20 23.82
C TRP A 149 7.97 -18.45 25.33
N PHE A 150 6.86 -18.10 26.00
CA PHE A 150 6.72 -18.35 27.44
C PHE A 150 6.44 -19.82 27.79
N ILE A 151 5.85 -20.58 26.87
CA ILE A 151 5.45 -21.99 27.10
C ILE A 151 6.50 -22.97 26.55
N SER A 152 7.32 -22.53 25.59
CA SER A 152 8.45 -23.26 25.00
C SER A 152 9.71 -23.15 25.84
#